data_AF-A0A947FTC7-F1
#
_entry.id   AF-A0A947FTC7-F1
#
_cell.length_a   1.000
_cell.length_b   1.000
_cell.length_c   1.000
_cell.angle_alpha   90.00
_cell.angle_beta   90.00
_cell.angle_gamma   90.00
#
_symmetry.space_group_name_H-M   'P 1'
#
loop_
_entity.id
_entity.type
_entity.pdbx_description
1 polymer ?
#
loop_
_entity_poly.entity_id
_entity_poly.type
_entity_poly.pdbx_seq_one_letter_code
_entity_poly.pdbx_strand_id
1 'polypeptide(L)'
;GAKINHSLLFNNVEVCSYSDVVDSVVLPDVTILRNCKIRKAIIDRGCVIPDGTVIGYDLEHDRQRGFRVSDSGVVLVTREMLGLPVGVE
;
A
#
# COMPACT_ATOMS: atom_id res chain seq x y z
N GLY A 1 13.52 1.18 -11.51
CA GLY A 1 12.13 1.51 -11.87
C GLY A 1 11.17 0.63 -11.10
N ALA A 2 9.90 1.03 -11.03
CA ALA A 2 8.81 0.23 -10.45
C ALA A 2 7.88 -0.27 -11.56
N LYS A 3 7.15 -1.35 -11.32
CA LYS A 3 6.14 -1.87 -12.24
C LYS A 3 4.76 -1.61 -11.66
N ILE A 4 3.94 -0.93 -12.45
CA ILE A 4 2.56 -0.59 -12.10
C ILE A 4 1.66 -1.23 -13.15
N ASN A 5 0.68 -2.02 -12.72
CA ASN A 5 -0.24 -2.71 -13.61
C ASN A 5 -1.66 -2.63 -13.06
N HIS A 6 -2.63 -2.28 -13.91
CA HIS A 6 -4.05 -2.23 -13.57
C HIS A 6 -4.31 -1.53 -12.22
N SER A 7 -3.68 -0.36 -12.02
CA SER A 7 -3.71 0.36 -10.74
C SER A 7 -3.95 1.84 -10.98
N LEU A 8 -4.61 2.50 -10.02
CA LEU A 8 -4.86 3.94 -10.02
C LEU A 8 -3.98 4.61 -8.99
N LEU A 9 -3.11 5.51 -9.43
CA LEU A 9 -2.28 6.34 -8.56
C LEU A 9 -2.78 7.78 -8.63
N PHE A 10 -2.99 8.38 -7.46
CA PHE A 10 -3.36 9.78 -7.32
C PHE A 10 -2.13 10.71 -7.43
N ASN A 11 -2.32 12.02 -7.21
CA ASN A 11 -1.25 13.00 -7.24
C ASN A 11 -0.19 12.74 -6.15
N ASN A 12 1.05 13.12 -6.47
CA ASN A 12 2.18 13.07 -5.53
C ASN A 12 2.46 11.68 -4.93
N VAL A 13 2.18 10.62 -5.71
CA VAL A 13 2.54 9.25 -5.34
C VAL A 13 3.95 8.95 -5.83
N GLU A 14 4.80 8.49 -4.93
CA GLU A 14 6.16 8.05 -5.25
C GLU A 14 6.26 6.52 -5.13
N VAL A 15 6.77 5.86 -6.17
CA VAL A 15 7.02 4.42 -6.16
C VAL A 15 8.49 4.15 -6.44
N CYS A 16 9.21 3.69 -5.42
CA CYS A 16 10.64 3.44 -5.50
C CYS A 16 10.96 2.16 -6.28
N SER A 17 12.24 2.00 -6.64
CA SER A 17 12.70 0.92 -7.51
C SER A 17 12.44 -0.48 -6.97
N TYR A 18 12.27 -1.43 -7.90
CA TYR A 18 12.05 -2.86 -7.65
C TYR A 18 10.72 -3.18 -6.96
N SER A 19 9.81 -2.21 -6.91
CA SER A 19 8.46 -2.40 -6.37
C SER A 19 7.46 -2.77 -7.47
N ASP A 20 6.54 -3.67 -7.15
CA ASP A 20 5.42 -4.11 -7.99
C ASP A 20 4.10 -3.68 -7.36
N VAL A 21 3.26 -2.94 -8.10
CA VAL A 21 1.92 -2.50 -7.67
C VAL A 21 0.89 -2.97 -8.70
N VAL A 22 -0.03 -3.84 -8.27
CA VAL A 22 -0.98 -4.52 -9.15
C VAL A 22 -2.40 -4.47 -8.58
N ASP A 23 -3.42 -4.25 -9.41
CA ASP A 23 -4.84 -4.27 -9.00
C ASP A 23 -5.15 -3.33 -7.82
N SER A 24 -4.46 -2.20 -7.69
CA SER A 24 -4.45 -1.39 -6.47
C SER A 24 -4.86 0.07 -6.70
N VAL A 25 -5.37 0.70 -5.65
CA VAL A 25 -5.67 2.14 -5.60
C VAL A 25 -4.74 2.79 -4.57
N VAL A 26 -3.98 3.77 -5.00
CA VAL A 26 -2.99 4.46 -4.17
C VAL A 26 -3.37 5.92 -4.05
N LEU A 27 -3.83 6.32 -2.87
CA LEU A 27 -4.32 7.68 -2.58
C LEU A 27 -3.19 8.72 -2.56
N PRO A 28 -3.50 10.03 -2.52
CA PRO A 28 -2.49 11.09 -2.63
C PRO A 28 -1.38 11.00 -1.58
N ASP A 29 -0.20 11.54 -1.91
CA ASP A 29 0.94 11.70 -1.00
C ASP A 29 1.50 10.39 -0.42
N VAL A 30 1.20 9.25 -1.07
CA VAL A 30 1.73 7.95 -0.67
C VAL A 30 3.15 7.77 -1.20
N THR A 31 4.05 7.33 -0.33
CA THR A 31 5.41 6.92 -0.69
C THR A 31 5.54 5.40 -0.52
N ILE A 32 5.76 4.69 -1.61
CA ILE A 32 6.10 3.27 -1.60
C ILE A 32 7.61 3.14 -1.75
N LEU A 33 8.29 2.66 -0.70
CA LEU A 33 9.74 2.46 -0.71
C LEU A 33 10.12 1.24 -1.57
N ARG A 34 11.39 0.81 -1.53
CA ARG A 34 11.97 -0.13 -2.49
C ARG A 34 11.52 -1.56 -2.22
N ASN A 35 11.55 -2.40 -3.26
CA ASN A 35 11.29 -3.83 -3.17
C ASN A 35 9.91 -4.22 -2.59
N CYS A 36 8.91 -3.34 -2.68
CA CYS A 36 7.57 -3.62 -2.19
C CYS A 36 6.78 -4.47 -3.19
N LYS A 37 5.90 -5.34 -2.71
CA LYS A 37 4.96 -6.08 -3.55
C LYS A 37 3.55 -5.84 -3.04
N ILE A 38 2.75 -5.12 -3.82
CA ILE A 38 1.41 -4.70 -3.42
C ILE A 38 0.43 -5.21 -4.46
N ARG A 39 -0.56 -5.98 -4.03
CA ARG A 39 -1.63 -6.50 -4.88
C ARG A 39 -2.99 -6.29 -4.24
N LYS A 40 -3.99 -5.91 -5.04
CA LYS A 40 -5.40 -5.86 -4.62
C LYS A 40 -5.58 -5.06 -3.32
N ALA A 41 -4.96 -3.89 -3.28
CA ALA A 41 -4.89 -3.07 -2.07
C ALA A 41 -5.39 -1.63 -2.31
N ILE A 42 -5.89 -1.03 -1.24
CA ILE A 42 -6.18 0.40 -1.13
C ILE A 42 -5.21 0.97 -0.11
N ILE A 43 -4.33 1.87 -0.55
CA ILE A 43 -3.36 2.54 0.31
C ILE A 43 -3.85 3.96 0.58
N ASP A 44 -4.09 4.30 1.86
CA ASP A 44 -4.65 5.57 2.28
C ASP A 44 -3.66 6.74 2.16
N ARG A 45 -4.18 7.97 2.13
CA ARG A 45 -3.43 9.20 1.92
C ARG A 45 -2.23 9.29 2.85
N GLY A 46 -1.09 9.72 2.32
CA GLY A 46 0.10 10.01 3.12
C GLY A 46 0.77 8.78 3.71
N CYS A 47 0.39 7.56 3.33
CA CYS A 47 1.08 6.37 3.84
C CYS A 47 2.51 6.29 3.31
N VAL A 48 3.45 5.94 4.20
CA VAL A 48 4.82 5.57 3.81
C VAL A 48 4.95 4.07 3.98
N ILE A 49 4.99 3.33 2.88
CA ILE A 49 5.11 1.87 2.87
C ILE A 49 6.60 1.49 2.99
N PRO A 50 7.01 0.79 4.07
CA PRO A 50 8.41 0.45 4.32
C PRO A 50 9.03 -0.44 3.24
N ASP A 51 10.36 -0.41 3.10
CA ASP A 51 11.11 -1.27 2.18
C ASP A 51 10.74 -2.76 2.37
N GLY A 52 10.57 -3.47 1.25
CA GLY A 52 10.30 -4.91 1.26
C GLY A 52 8.90 -5.31 1.71
N THR A 53 7.99 -4.35 1.92
CA THR A 53 6.63 -4.65 2.37
C THR A 53 5.86 -5.43 1.31
N VAL A 54 5.22 -6.52 1.72
CA VAL A 54 4.37 -7.38 0.87
C VAL A 54 2.92 -7.28 1.37
N ILE A 55 1.99 -6.88 0.52
CA ILE A 55 0.56 -6.68 0.82
C ILE A 55 -0.29 -7.41 -0.23
N GLY A 56 -1.31 -8.15 0.21
CA GLY A 56 -2.31 -8.80 -0.64
C GLY A 56 -1.88 -10.12 -1.27
N TYR A 57 -0.77 -10.70 -0.78
CA TYR A 57 -0.30 -12.04 -1.16
C TYR A 57 -0.62 -13.11 -0.13
N ASP A 58 -0.70 -12.74 1.15
CA ASP A 58 -1.15 -13.58 2.25
C ASP A 58 -2.11 -12.77 3.12
N LEU A 59 -3.41 -12.98 2.91
CA LEU A 59 -4.45 -12.22 3.58
C LEU A 59 -4.50 -12.48 5.08
N GLU A 60 -4.04 -13.65 5.54
CA GLU A 60 -4.01 -13.96 6.96
C GLU A 60 -2.87 -13.22 7.63
N HIS A 61 -1.70 -13.20 6.99
CA HIS A 61 -0.58 -12.37 7.43
C HIS A 61 -0.90 -10.87 7.41
N ASP A 62 -1.63 -10.40 6.39
CA ASP A 62 -2.08 -9.00 6.32
C ASP A 62 -3.01 -8.65 7.48
N ARG A 63 -3.94 -9.55 7.88
CA ARG A 63 -4.77 -9.37 9.08
C ARG A 63 -3.95 -9.35 10.36
N GLN A 64 -2.97 -10.26 10.50
CA GLN A 64 -2.11 -10.34 11.68
C GLN A 64 -1.25 -9.07 11.86
N ARG A 65 -0.87 -8.42 10.77
CA ARG A 65 -0.22 -7.10 10.78
C ARG A 65 -1.13 -5.95 11.21
N GLY A 66 -2.44 -6.20 11.35
CA GLY A 66 -3.43 -5.19 11.71
C GLY A 66 -4.05 -4.47 10.52
N PHE A 67 -3.83 -4.94 9.28
CA PHE A 67 -4.51 -4.39 8.11
C PHE A 67 -5.96 -4.87 8.04
N ARG A 68 -6.84 -4.04 7.48
CA ARG A 68 -8.22 -4.42 7.24
C ARG A 68 -8.30 -5.17 5.92
N VAL A 69 -8.89 -6.37 5.93
CA VAL A 69 -9.10 -7.18 4.73
C VAL A 69 -10.59 -7.38 4.52
N SER A 70 -11.10 -6.96 3.36
CA SER A 70 -12.51 -7.16 3.00
C SER A 70 -12.82 -8.63 2.71
N ASP A 71 -14.11 -8.99 2.72
CA ASP A 71 -14.57 -10.33 2.33
C ASP A 71 -14.21 -10.67 0.88
N SER A 72 -14.15 -9.67 0.01
CA SER A 72 -13.70 -9.80 -1.38
C SER A 72 -12.18 -9.92 -1.52
N GLY A 73 -11.42 -9.86 -0.43
CA GLY A 73 -9.96 -9.99 -0.40
C GLY A 73 -9.21 -8.73 -0.84
N VAL A 74 -9.76 -7.55 -0.60
CA VAL A 74 -9.09 -6.26 -0.79
C VAL A 74 -8.45 -5.83 0.54
N VAL A 75 -7.18 -5.45 0.51
CA VAL A 75 -6.45 -5.00 1.71
C VAL A 75 -6.50 -3.47 1.81
N LEU A 76 -7.04 -2.94 2.89
CA LEU A 76 -6.97 -1.52 3.23
C LEU A 76 -5.81 -1.29 4.21
N VAL A 77 -4.91 -0.38 3.83
CA VAL A 77 -3.78 0.06 4.66
C VAL A 77 -3.93 1.56 4.94
N THR A 78 -3.84 1.92 6.22
CA THR A 78 -3.93 3.31 6.68
C THR A 78 -2.69 3.72 7.46
N ARG A 79 -2.49 5.02 7.64
CA ARG A 79 -1.38 5.56 8.43
C ARG A 79 -1.34 5.01 9.85
N GLU A 80 -2.49 4.94 10.51
CA GLU A 80 -2.62 4.38 11.86
C GLU A 80 -2.14 2.92 11.92
N MET A 81 -2.51 2.09 10.95
CA MET A 81 -2.10 0.68 10.87
C MET A 81 -0.59 0.52 10.65
N LEU A 82 0.07 1.53 10.10
CA LEU A 82 1.53 1.57 9.92
C LEU A 82 2.26 2.21 11.12
N GLY A 83 1.55 2.61 12.17
CA GLY A 83 2.11 3.35 13.31
C GLY A 83 2.53 4.79 12.96
N LEU A 84 2.02 5.34 11.86
CA LEU A 84 2.26 6.72 11.45
C LEU A 84 1.25 7.66 12.11
N PRO A 85 1.62 8.94 12.37
CA PRO A 85 0.70 9.92 12.95
C PRO A 85 -0.59 10.07 12.13
N VAL A 86 -1.73 10.12 12.82
CA VAL A 86 -3.04 10.37 12.21
C VAL A 86 -3.17 11.88 11.94
N GLY A 87 -3.52 12.24 10.70
CA GLY A 87 -3.59 13.62 10.24
C GLY A 87 -2.40 13.99 9.35
N VAL A 88 -2.71 14.72 8.28
CA VAL A 88 -1.74 15.53 7.54
C VAL A 88 -2.10 16.98 7.91
N GLU A 89 -1.22 17.67 8.63
CA GLU A 89 -1.24 19.13 8.63
C GLU A 89 -0.79 19.63 7.25
#